data_AF-U6SU08-F1
#
_entry.id   AF-U6SU08-F1
#
_cell.length_a   1.000
_cell.length_b   1.000
_cell.length_c   1.000
_cell.angle_alpha   90.00
_cell.angle_beta   90.00
_cell.angle_gamma   90.00
#
_symmetry.space_group_name_H-M   'P 1'
#
loop_
_entity.id
_entity.type
_entity.pdbx_description
1 polymer ?
#
loop_
_entity_poly.entity_id
_entity_poly.type
_entity_poly.pdbx_seq_one_letter_code
_entity_poly.pdbx_strand_id
1 'polypeptide(L)'
;DFNFIYDRVKSFYSQDNGRPPIDPVILFKMMLVGYLFGIRSERQLEKEIQTNVAYRWFLGLNLTDSVPHHSTISFNRHKRFKG
;
A
#
# COMPACT_ATOMS: atom_id res chain seq x y z
N ASP A 1 16.18 1.42 0.43
CA ASP A 1 15.38 2.48 1.07
C ASP A 1 14.25 2.89 0.13
N PHE A 2 13.03 3.13 0.64
CA PHE A 2 11.83 3.46 -0.15
C PHE A 2 11.48 4.95 -0.12
N ASN A 3 12.28 5.79 0.54
CA ASN A 3 12.00 7.21 0.71
C ASN A 3 11.79 7.99 -0.60
N PHE A 4 12.43 7.56 -1.70
CA PHE A 4 12.25 8.16 -3.03
C PHE A 4 10.80 8.17 -3.53
N ILE A 5 9.94 7.28 -2.99
CA ILE A 5 8.53 7.20 -3.36
C ILE A 5 7.81 8.48 -2.95
N TYR A 6 8.11 9.04 -1.78
CA TYR A 6 7.46 10.25 -1.28
C TYR A 6 7.65 11.42 -2.26
N ASP A 7 8.87 11.61 -2.76
CA ASP A 7 9.15 12.64 -3.76
C ASP A 7 8.40 12.38 -5.06
N ARG A 8 8.30 11.12 -5.50
CA ARG A 8 7.67 10.76 -6.76
C ARG A 8 6.15 10.95 -6.74
N VAL A 9 5.50 10.70 -5.60
CA VAL A 9 4.04 10.80 -5.47
C VAL A 9 3.58 12.15 -4.92
N LYS A 10 4.49 13.05 -4.56
CA LYS A 10 4.20 14.33 -3.89
C LYS A 10 3.08 15.13 -4.57
N SER A 11 3.05 15.16 -5.91
CA SER A 11 2.01 15.87 -6.68
C SER A 11 0.59 15.30 -6.50
N PHE A 12 0.45 14.05 -6.09
CA PHE A 12 -0.84 13.37 -5.90
C PHE A 12 -1.33 13.43 -4.44
N TYR A 13 -0.57 14.06 -3.55
CA TYR A 13 -0.86 14.15 -2.12
C TYR A 13 -0.99 15.62 -1.71
N SER A 14 -2.07 15.96 -1.02
CA SER A 14 -2.21 17.26 -0.36
C SER A 14 -1.51 17.20 1.00
N GLN A 15 -0.82 18.27 1.38
CA GLN A 15 -0.09 18.34 2.64
C GLN A 15 -1.03 18.62 3.82
N ASP A 16 -2.00 19.52 3.64
CA ASP A 16 -2.71 20.13 4.77
C ASP A 16 -4.24 19.96 4.74
N ASN A 17 -4.80 19.33 3.69
CA ASN A 17 -6.25 19.27 3.50
C ASN A 17 -6.78 17.85 3.30
N GLY A 18 -7.86 17.53 4.00
CA GLY A 18 -8.67 16.32 3.82
C GLY A 18 -8.40 15.19 4.81
N ARG A 19 -8.96 14.01 4.53
CA ARG A 19 -8.75 12.80 5.34
C ARG A 19 -7.29 12.35 5.21
N PRO A 20 -6.60 11.97 6.31
CA PRO A 20 -5.25 11.44 6.25
C PRO A 20 -5.18 10.28 5.23
N PRO A 21 -4.39 10.43 4.16
CA PRO A 21 -4.25 9.38 3.18
C PRO A 21 -3.38 8.27 3.75
N ILE A 22 -3.52 7.08 3.18
CA ILE A 22 -2.64 5.98 3.51
C ILE A 22 -1.23 6.25 2.98
N ASP A 23 -0.22 5.73 3.70
CA ASP A 23 1.17 5.91 3.32
C ASP A 23 1.45 5.33 1.93
N PRO A 24 1.94 6.13 0.96
CA PRO A 24 2.28 5.64 -0.38
C PRO A 24 3.33 4.53 -0.38
N VAL A 25 4.25 4.51 0.60
CA VAL A 25 5.26 3.46 0.72
C VAL A 25 4.62 2.12 1.07
N ILE A 26 3.63 2.11 1.98
CA ILE A 26 2.89 0.90 2.32
C ILE A 26 2.16 0.36 1.09
N LEU A 27 1.45 1.23 0.35
CA LEU A 27 0.76 0.82 -0.89
C LEU A 27 1.71 0.22 -1.92
N PHE A 28 2.86 0.87 -2.14
CA PHE A 28 3.86 0.37 -3.07
C PHE A 28 4.39 -1.00 -2.64
N LYS A 29 4.74 -1.16 -1.36
CA LYS A 29 5.20 -2.44 -0.81
C LYS A 29 4.16 -3.54 -0.96
N MET A 30 2.87 -3.25 -0.74
CA MET A 30 1.80 -4.24 -0.96
C MET A 30 1.77 -4.69 -2.42
N MET A 31 1.81 -3.76 -3.37
CA MET A 31 1.84 -4.09 -4.79
C MET A 31 3.10 -4.88 -5.18
N LEU A 32 4.26 -4.54 -4.59
CA LEU A 32 5.51 -5.24 -4.81
C LEU A 32 5.43 -6.69 -4.30
N VAL A 33 4.88 -6.92 -3.10
CA VAL A 33 4.62 -8.27 -2.57
C VAL A 33 3.72 -9.05 -3.54
N GLY A 34 2.61 -8.44 -3.97
CA GLY A 34 1.71 -9.10 -4.92
C GLY A 34 2.39 -9.46 -6.24
N TYR A 35 3.28 -8.60 -6.74
CA TYR A 35 4.05 -8.87 -7.96
C TYR A 35 5.09 -9.98 -7.77
N LEU A 36 5.89 -9.91 -6.70
CA LEU A 36 6.98 -10.86 -6.44
C LEU A 36 6.49 -12.28 -6.16
N PHE A 37 5.39 -12.41 -5.41
CA PHE A 37 4.83 -13.71 -5.03
C PHE A 37 3.68 -14.16 -5.94
N GLY A 38 3.43 -13.43 -7.04
CA GLY A 38 2.43 -13.81 -8.04
C GLY A 38 0.97 -13.71 -7.58
N ILE A 39 0.68 -12.94 -6.53
CA ILE A 39 -0.67 -12.73 -6.00
C ILE A 39 -1.42 -11.76 -6.91
N ARG A 40 -2.30 -12.29 -7.75
CA ARG A 40 -3.05 -11.49 -8.76
C ARG A 40 -4.25 -10.75 -8.17
N SER A 41 -4.80 -11.23 -7.07
CA SER A 41 -6.00 -10.68 -6.46
C SER A 41 -5.65 -9.75 -5.29
N GLU A 42 -6.12 -8.50 -5.34
CA GLU A 42 -5.93 -7.53 -4.25
C GLU A 42 -6.60 -8.00 -2.96
N ARG A 43 -7.72 -8.71 -3.06
CA ARG A 43 -8.41 -9.33 -1.92
C ARG A 43 -7.59 -10.44 -1.29
N GLN A 44 -6.94 -11.26 -2.12
CA GLN A 44 -6.05 -12.30 -1.63
C GLN A 44 -4.81 -11.69 -0.99
N LEU A 45 -4.22 -10.66 -1.62
CA LEU A 45 -3.09 -9.91 -1.08
C LEU A 45 -3.40 -9.33 0.29
N GLU A 46 -4.56 -8.69 0.46
CA GLU A 46 -5.02 -8.21 1.76
C GLU A 46 -5.08 -9.33 2.81
N LYS A 47 -5.70 -10.47 2.49
CA LYS A 47 -5.81 -11.62 3.40
C LYS A 47 -4.45 -12.22 3.76
N GLU A 48 -3.55 -12.35 2.79
CA GLU A 48 -2.22 -12.87 3.04
C GLU A 48 -1.41 -11.93 3.93
N ILE A 49 -1.54 -10.61 3.77
CA ILE A 49 -0.88 -9.64 4.66
C ILE A 49 -1.49 -9.66 6.07
N GLN A 50 -2.77 -9.99 6.22
CA GLN A 50 -3.39 -10.13 7.54
C GLN A 50 -2.77 -11.27 8.34
N THR A 51 -2.43 -12.40 7.70
CA THR A 51 -1.97 -13.61 8.39
C THR A 51 -0.45 -13.81 8.33
N ASN A 52 0.22 -13.33 7.29
CA ASN A 52 1.64 -13.54 7.08
C ASN A 52 2.48 -12.45 7.77
N VAL A 53 3.14 -12.84 8.88
CA VAL A 53 3.99 -11.95 9.68
C VAL A 53 5.16 -11.39 8.88
N ALA A 54 5.74 -12.14 7.93
CA ALA A 54 6.85 -11.65 7.11
C ALA A 54 6.41 -10.49 6.21
N TYR A 55 5.20 -10.57 5.64
CA TYR A 55 4.65 -9.48 4.84
C TYR A 55 4.38 -8.25 5.71
N ARG A 56 3.78 -8.42 6.89
CA ARG A 56 3.56 -7.31 7.84
C ARG A 56 4.86 -6.63 8.23
N TRP A 57 5.88 -7.39 8.58
CA TRP A 57 7.21 -6.89 8.91
C TRP A 57 7.81 -6.08 7.74
N PHE A 58 7.74 -6.60 6.51
CA PHE A 58 8.22 -5.88 5.33
C PHE A 58 7.47 -4.56 5.10
N LEU A 59 6.15 -4.57 5.30
CA LEU A 59 5.26 -3.41 5.21
C LEU A 59 5.49 -2.39 6.32
N GLY A 60 6.12 -2.78 7.43
CA GLY A 60 6.29 -1.95 8.63
C GLY A 60 5.03 -1.90 9.51
N LEU A 61 4.17 -2.90 9.41
CA LEU A 61 2.96 -3.04 10.23
C LEU A 61 3.26 -3.89 11.47
N ASN A 62 2.83 -3.42 12.64
CA ASN A 62 2.81 -4.22 13.87
C ASN A 62 1.75 -5.32 13.77
N LEU A 63 1.72 -6.27 14.70
CA LEU A 63 0.71 -7.36 14.69
C LEU A 63 -0.74 -6.85 14.86
N THR A 64 -0.91 -5.72 15.55
CA THR A 64 -2.24 -5.13 15.86
C THR A 64 -2.72 -4.13 14.82
N ASP A 65 -1.85 -3.68 13.91
CA ASP A 65 -2.18 -2.62 12.96
C ASP A 65 -3.22 -3.10 11.94
N SER A 66 -4.07 -2.18 11.48
CA SER A 66 -5.02 -2.50 10.43
C SER A 66 -4.31 -2.64 9.08
N VAL A 67 -4.70 -3.66 8.31
CA VAL A 67 -4.19 -3.84 6.94
C VAL A 67 -5.01 -2.96 5.99
N PRO A 68 -4.36 -2.26 5.04
CA PRO A 68 -5.08 -1.54 4.00
C PRO A 68 -6.07 -2.44 3.25
N HIS A 69 -7.31 -1.99 3.14
CA HIS A 69 -8.35 -2.75 2.44
C HIS A 69 -8.06 -2.82 0.93
N HIS A 70 -8.39 -3.93 0.29
CA HIS A 70 -8.15 -4.17 -1.14
C HIS A 70 -8.70 -3.05 -2.05
N SER A 71 -9.84 -2.47 -1.68
CA SER A 71 -10.43 -1.36 -2.44
C SER A 71 -9.56 -0.10 -2.43
N THR A 72 -8.80 0.14 -1.37
CA THR A 72 -7.85 1.26 -1.28
C THR A 72 -6.69 1.08 -2.24
N ILE A 73 -6.19 -0.15 -2.39
CA ILE A 73 -5.13 -0.49 -3.36
C ILE A 73 -5.67 -0.26 -4.77
N SER A 74 -6.85 -0.79 -5.06
CA SER A 74 -7.51 -0.69 -6.37
C SER A 74 -7.75 0.77 -6.77
N PHE A 75 -8.33 1.56 -5.87
CA PHE A 75 -8.61 2.97 -6.12
C PHE A 75 -7.33 3.75 -6.40
N ASN A 76 -6.29 3.58 -5.58
CA ASN A 76 -5.05 4.32 -5.78
C ASN A 76 -4.36 3.95 -7.10
N ARG A 77 -4.35 2.66 -7.49
CA ARG A 77 -3.80 2.24 -8.78
C ARG A 77 -4.58 2.78 -9.97
N HIS A 78 -5.92 2.73 -9.92
CA HIS A 78 -6.75 3.08 -11.07
C HIS A 78 -7.12 4.56 -11.18
N LYS A 79 -7.04 5.32 -10.09
CA LYS A 79 -7.45 6.72 -10.04
C LYS A 79 -6.30 7.64 -9.66
N ARG A 80 -5.69 7.43 -8.49
CA ARG A 80 -4.72 8.39 -7.93
C ARG A 80 -3.40 8.44 -8.69
N PHE A 81 -2.87 7.28 -9.08
CA PHE A 81 -1.59 7.17 -9.79
C PHE A 81 -1.74 7.06 -11.31
N LYS A 82 -2.95 7.29 -11.82
CA LYS A 82 -3.21 7.34 -13.25
C LYS A 82 -2.97 8.78 -13.70
N GLY A 83 -1.87 8.99 -14.42
CA GLY A 83 -1.56 10.25 -15.10
C GLY A 83 -2.52 10.50 -16.25
#